data_AF-A0A7Y9GAN8-F1
#
_entry.id   AF-A0A7Y9GAN8-F1
#
_cell.length_a   1.000
_cell.length_b   1.000
_cell.length_c   1.000
_cell.angle_alpha   90.00
_cell.angle_beta   90.00
_cell.angle_gamma   90.00
#
_symmetry.space_group_name_H-M   'P 1'
#
loop_
_entity.id
_entity.type
_entity.pdbx_description
1 polymer ?
#
loop_
_entity_poly.entity_id
_entity_poly.type
_entity_poly.pdbx_seq_one_letter_code
_entity_poly.pdbx_strand_id
1 'polypeptide(L)' 'MTVPTGCSVFPKELQRPSRRWAERRFPNIRYWNEPGKGGHFAAFEQPALFVDEVRSFFRLVR' A
#
# COMPACT_ATOMS: atom_id res chain seq x y z
N MET A 1 4.59 -9.11 -12.60
CA MET A 1 5.86 -8.81 -11.90
C MET A 1 5.96 -9.71 -10.68
N THR A 2 7.05 -10.47 -10.50
CA THR A 2 7.19 -11.48 -9.44
C THR A 2 7.90 -10.97 -8.18
N VAL A 3 8.41 -9.73 -8.20
CA VAL A 3 9.06 -9.11 -7.05
C VAL A 3 8.08 -8.91 -5.87
N PRO A 4 8.53 -9.04 -4.61
CA PRO A 4 7.71 -8.73 -3.45
C PRO A 4 7.11 -7.33 -3.55
N THR A 5 5.81 -7.22 -3.33
CA THR A 5 5.07 -5.96 -3.49
C THR A 5 4.29 -5.63 -2.21
N GLY A 6 4.31 -4.37 -1.81
CA GLY A 6 3.45 -3.82 -0.75
C GLY A 6 2.47 -2.81 -1.34
N CYS A 7 1.24 -2.78 -0.84
CA CYS A 7 0.22 -1.84 -1.26
C CYS A 7 -0.56 -1.30 -0.06
N SER A 8 -0.74 0.02 -0.01
CA SER A 8 -1.55 0.72 0.99
C SER A 8 -2.61 1.55 0.26
N VAL A 9 -3.89 1.26 0.48
CA VAL A 9 -5.01 1.91 -0.22
C VAL A 9 -5.60 3.00 0.67
N PHE A 10 -5.20 4.25 0.44
CA PHE A 10 -5.69 5.41 1.18
C PHE A 10 -7.14 5.75 0.81
N PRO A 11 -7.96 6.29 1.75
CA PRO A 11 -9.40 6.36 1.58
C PRO A 11 -9.85 7.41 0.55
N LYS A 12 -9.06 8.47 0.34
CA LYS A 12 -9.30 9.52 -0.66
C LYS A 12 -8.45 9.39 -1.93
N GLU A 13 -7.88 8.21 -2.17
CA GLU A 13 -7.25 7.89 -3.46
C GLU A 13 -8.32 7.75 -4.56
N LEU A 14 -7.99 8.19 -5.78
CA LEU A 14 -8.90 8.14 -6.93
C LEU A 14 -9.14 6.69 -7.37
N GLN A 15 -8.10 5.86 -7.35
CA GLN A 15 -8.17 4.45 -7.72
C GLN A 15 -7.92 3.56 -6.50
N ARG A 16 -8.98 2.90 -6.04
CA ARG A 16 -8.94 2.00 -4.88
C ARG A 16 -9.20 0.56 -5.33
N PRO A 17 -8.21 -0.12 -5.92
CA PRO A 17 -8.38 -1.48 -6.40
C PRO A 17 -8.63 -2.43 -5.23
N SER A 18 -9.43 -3.48 -5.47
CA SER A 18 -9.48 -4.60 -4.54
C SER A 18 -8.19 -5.41 -4.61
N ARG A 19 -7.82 -6.05 -3.50
CA ARG A 19 -6.65 -6.95 -3.45
C ARG A 19 -6.69 -8.02 -4.55
N ARG A 20 -7.86 -8.64 -4.76
CA ARG A 20 -8.07 -9.66 -5.81
C ARG A 20 -7.76 -9.14 -7.21
N TRP A 21 -8.01 -7.86 -7.49
CA TRP A 21 -7.67 -7.27 -8.78
C TRP A 21 -6.17 -6.98 -8.87
N ALA A 22 -5.59 -6.41 -7.81
CA ALA A 22 -4.15 -6.13 -7.74
C ALA A 22 -3.29 -7.40 -7.88
N GLU A 23 -3.72 -8.53 -7.30
CA GLU A 23 -3.02 -9.82 -7.37
C GLU A 23 -2.86 -10.36 -8.79
N ARG A 24 -3.74 -9.99 -9.72
CA ARG A 24 -3.58 -10.37 -11.14
C ARG A 24 -2.35 -9.74 -11.78
N ARG A 25 -1.97 -8.54 -11.35
CA ARG A 25 -0.82 -7.79 -11.88
C ARG A 25 0.44 -7.97 -11.02
N PHE A 26 0.25 -8.13 -9.73
CA PHE A 26 1.27 -8.31 -8.70
C PHE A 26 1.01 -9.64 -7.97
N PRO A 27 1.43 -10.79 -8.54
CA PRO A 27 1.21 -12.10 -7.93
C PRO A 27 1.91 -12.32 -6.57
N ASN A 28 2.82 -11.43 -6.16
CA ASN A 28 3.61 -11.56 -4.93
C ASN A 28 3.38 -10.38 -3.96
N ILE A 29 2.12 -10.05 -3.66
CA ILE A 29 1.78 -9.04 -2.66
C ILE A 29 2.05 -9.61 -1.26
N ARG A 30 3.01 -9.01 -0.54
CA ARG A 30 3.39 -9.38 0.83
C ARG A 30 2.75 -8.49 1.88
N TYR A 31 2.36 -7.28 1.50
CA TYR A 31 1.73 -6.31 2.39
C TYR A 31 0.52 -5.69 1.70
N TRP A 32 -0.62 -5.69 2.40
CA TRP A 32 -1.85 -5.03 1.97
C TRP A 32 -2.47 -4.35 3.19
N ASN A 33 -2.74 -3.05 3.10
CA ASN A 33 -3.41 -2.33 4.16
C ASN A 33 -4.33 -1.24 3.59
N GLU A 34 -5.33 -0.82 4.38
CA GLU A 34 -6.29 0.21 3.99
C GLU A 34 -6.40 1.23 5.14
N PRO A 35 -5.51 2.23 5.18
CA PRO A 35 -5.47 3.18 6.29
C PRO A 35 -6.76 4.02 6.41
N GLY A 36 -7.10 4.44 7.63
CA GLY A 36 -8.34 5.21 7.88
C GLY A 36 -8.33 6.68 7.45
N LYS A 37 -7.19 7.23 7.00
CA LYS A 37 -7.02 8.65 6.64
C LYS A 37 -5.95 8.86 5.57
N GLY A 38 -6.05 9.97 4.82
CA GLY A 38 -5.15 10.34 3.72
C GLY A 38 -5.79 10.19 2.33
N GLY A 39 -5.05 10.57 1.30
CA GLY A 39 -5.51 10.58 -0.08
C GLY A 39 -4.39 10.39 -1.08
N HIS A 40 -4.55 10.99 -2.26
CA HIS A 40 -3.63 10.83 -3.38
C HIS A 40 -2.20 11.23 -3.05
N PHE A 41 -2.03 12.25 -2.21
CA PHE A 41 -0.71 12.71 -1.78
C PHE A 41 -0.37 12.18 -0.38
N ALA A 42 -0.53 10.88 -0.15
CA ALA A 42 -0.39 10.23 1.16
C ALA A 42 0.89 10.62 1.92
N ALA A 43 2.04 10.70 1.24
CA ALA A 43 3.31 11.09 1.84
C ALA A 43 3.31 12.56 2.34
N PHE A 44 2.55 13.44 1.69
CA PHE A 44 2.41 14.84 2.08
C PHE A 44 1.28 15.04 3.10
N GLU A 45 0.13 14.39 2.88
CA GLU A 45 -1.06 14.52 3.72
C GLU A 45 -0.89 13.81 5.08
N GLN A 46 -0.22 12.66 5.12
CA GLN A 46 -0.07 11.82 6.31
C GLN A 46 1.35 11.23 6.39
N PRO A 47 2.40 12.07 6.56
CA PRO A 47 3.80 11.64 6.43
C PRO A 47 4.19 10.52 7.41
N ALA A 48 3.81 10.62 8.68
CA ALA A 48 4.11 9.60 9.68
C ALA A 48 3.46 8.25 9.34
N LEU A 49 2.18 8.27 8.99
CA LEU A 49 1.44 7.08 8.59
C LEU A 49 2.06 6.46 7.33
N PHE A 50 2.38 7.26 6.31
CA PHE A 50 3.04 6.77 5.10
C PHE A 50 4.38 6.08 5.41
N VAL A 51 5.21 6.67 6.27
CA VAL A 51 6.48 6.06 6.71
C VAL A 51 6.24 4.73 7.43
N ASP A 52 5.21 4.64 8.26
CA ASP A 52 4.88 3.41 8.98
C ASP A 52 4.40 2.29 8.05
N GLU A 53 3.63 2.61 7.02
CA GLU A 53 3.22 1.66 5.97
C GLU A 53 4.45 1.11 5.23
N VAL A 54 5.37 2.00 4.81
CA VAL A 54 6.62 1.62 4.14
C VAL A 54 7.46 0.71 5.04
N ARG A 55 7.69 1.10 6.29
CA ARG A 55 8.45 0.29 7.25
C ARG A 55 7.79 -1.06 7.51
N SER A 56 6.46 -1.12 7.55
CA SER A 56 5.71 -2.37 7.74
C SER A 56 5.95 -3.35 6.62
N PHE A 57 5.90 -2.90 5.36
CA PHE A 57 6.26 -3.74 4.23
C PHE A 57 7.72 -4.22 4.32
N PHE A 58 8.69 -3.31 4.54
CA PHE A 58 10.11 -3.67 4.55
C PHE A 58 10.49 -4.65 5.66
N ARG A 59 9.76 -4.69 6.79
CA ARG A 59 9.95 -5.71 7.82
C ARG A 59 9.61 -7.13 7.34
N LEU A 60 8.77 -7.29 6.32
CA LEU A 60 8.34 -8.60 5.79
C LEU A 60 9.25 -9.14 4.68
N VAL A 61 10.17 -8.31 4.17
CA VAL A 61 11.03 -8.63 3.01
C VAL A 61 12.52 -8.41 3.30
N ARG A 62 12.87 -8.17 4.56
CA ARG A 62 14.25 -8.15 5.06
C ARG A 62 14.72 -9.54 5.45
#